data_AF-A0A7G2M3N5-F1
#
_entry.id   AF-A0A7G2M3N5-F1
#
_cell.length_a   1.000
_cell.length_b   1.000
_cell.length_c   1.000
_cell.angle_alpha   90.00
_cell.angle_beta   90.00
_cell.angle_gamma   90.00
#
_symmetry.space_group_name_H-M   'P 1'
#
loop_
_entity.id
_entity.type
_entity.pdbx_description
1 polymer ?
#
loop_
_entity_poly.entity_id
_entity_poly.type
_entity_poly.pdbx_seq_one_letter_code
_entity_poly.pdbx_strand_id
1 'polypeptide(L)'
;MRRRTFLTSTVAAATLPLMAQARTAAYDPKPQIVPVKSQYAPGQLLILPRSHYLYFVTAPGQAMRYGVGVGKAGLEFTGTATIDVKKEWPTWRPTNEMIEREPQAY
;
A
#
# COMPACT_ATOMS: atom_id res chain seq x y z
N MET A 1 26.72 9.86 73.90
CA MET A 1 26.03 8.97 72.93
C MET A 1 24.97 9.76 72.17
N ARG A 2 25.17 10.03 70.87
CA ARG A 2 24.15 10.61 69.97
C ARG A 2 24.25 9.87 68.62
N ARG A 3 23.25 9.06 68.29
CA ARG A 3 23.19 8.28 67.06
C ARG A 3 22.64 9.16 65.93
N ARG A 4 23.39 9.28 64.82
CA ARG A 4 23.02 10.03 63.61
C ARG A 4 22.33 9.06 62.66
N THR A 5 21.04 9.28 62.39
CA THR A 5 20.26 8.52 61.42
C THR A 5 20.33 9.24 60.07
N PHE A 6 20.99 8.64 59.09
CA PHE A 6 20.97 9.10 57.70
C PHE A 6 19.87 8.34 56.94
N LEU A 7 18.87 9.06 56.47
CA LEU A 7 17.88 8.58 55.51
C LEU A 7 18.42 8.83 54.10
N THR A 8 18.97 7.80 53.46
CA THR A 8 19.31 7.81 52.03
C THR A 8 18.12 7.32 51.23
N SER A 9 17.35 8.24 50.64
CA SER A 9 16.31 7.94 49.65
C SER A 9 16.93 7.93 48.25
N THR A 10 17.14 6.74 47.67
CA THR A 10 17.52 6.59 46.27
C THR A 10 16.25 6.59 45.41
N VAL A 11 16.02 7.65 44.64
CA VAL A 11 14.99 7.66 43.59
C VAL A 11 15.54 6.90 42.38
N ALA A 12 15.06 5.69 42.15
CA ALA A 12 15.33 4.92 40.94
C ALA A 12 14.53 5.54 39.78
N ALA A 13 15.20 6.25 38.89
CA ALA A 13 14.60 6.73 37.64
C ALA A 13 14.39 5.54 36.70
N ALA A 14 13.15 5.05 36.59
CA ALA A 14 12.77 4.02 35.64
C ALA A 14 12.76 4.62 34.22
N THR A 15 13.76 4.25 33.41
CA THR A 15 13.74 4.50 31.96
C THR A 15 12.73 3.55 31.32
N LEU A 16 11.47 3.95 31.24
CA LEU A 16 10.49 3.22 30.44
C LEU A 16 10.94 3.30 28.97
N PRO A 17 11.10 2.18 28.25
CA PRO A 17 11.35 2.24 26.82
C PRO A 17 10.16 2.93 26.17
N LEU A 18 10.40 4.01 25.43
CA LEU A 18 9.38 4.59 24.57
C LEU A 18 8.99 3.51 23.56
N MET A 19 7.82 2.92 23.76
CA MET A 19 7.17 2.09 22.76
C MET A 19 7.01 2.96 21.51
N ALA A 20 7.85 2.72 20.51
CA ALA A 20 7.70 3.36 19.21
C ALA A 20 6.36 2.87 18.65
N GLN A 21 5.31 3.70 18.73
CA GLN A 21 4.07 3.42 18.03
C GLN A 21 4.38 3.31 16.54
N ALA A 22 4.20 2.11 15.99
CA ALA A 22 4.20 1.90 14.55
C ALA A 22 3.07 2.75 13.95
N ARG A 23 3.43 3.88 13.34
CA ARG A 23 2.48 4.68 12.57
C ARG A 23 2.13 3.89 11.32
N THR A 24 0.92 3.35 11.27
CA THR A 24 0.34 2.88 10.01
C THR A 24 0.25 4.10 9.09
N ALA A 25 1.02 4.12 8.02
CA ALA A 25 0.95 5.19 7.04
C ALA A 25 -0.49 5.27 6.53
N ALA A 26 -1.11 6.46 6.66
CA ALA A 26 -2.43 6.71 6.09
C ALA A 26 -2.39 6.49 4.57
N TYR A 27 -3.50 6.01 4.00
CA TYR A 27 -3.63 5.89 2.56
C TYR A 27 -3.56 7.28 1.92
N ASP A 28 -2.57 7.51 1.06
CA ASP A 28 -2.41 8.73 0.28
C ASP A 28 -2.43 8.37 -1.21
N PRO A 29 -3.54 8.65 -1.93
CA PRO A 29 -3.69 8.27 -3.33
C PRO A 29 -2.88 9.15 -4.29
N LYS A 30 -2.32 10.27 -3.82
CA LYS A 30 -1.61 11.21 -4.69
C LYS A 30 -0.39 10.52 -5.34
N PRO A 31 -0.15 10.79 -6.64
CA PRO A 31 1.03 10.30 -7.31
C PRO A 31 2.31 10.73 -6.58
N GLN A 32 3.20 9.78 -6.31
CA GLN A 32 4.47 10.06 -5.64
C GLN A 32 5.58 9.17 -6.16
N ILE A 33 6.79 9.74 -6.24
CA ILE A 33 8.00 8.99 -6.56
C ILE A 33 8.41 8.19 -5.32
N VAL A 34 8.65 6.89 -5.50
CA VAL A 34 9.03 5.97 -4.43
C VAL A 34 10.19 5.07 -4.87
N PRO A 35 11.03 4.62 -3.92
CA PRO A 35 12.00 3.58 -4.21
C PRO A 35 11.29 2.26 -4.51
N VAL A 36 11.83 1.50 -5.47
CA VAL A 36 11.38 0.14 -5.81
C VAL A 36 12.61 -0.78 -5.88
N LYS A 37 12.43 -2.10 -5.81
CA LYS A 37 13.56 -3.04 -5.91
C LYS A 37 14.20 -2.95 -7.29
N SER A 38 15.52 -3.04 -7.36
CA SER A 38 16.32 -2.95 -8.60
C SER A 38 16.05 -4.10 -9.59
N GLN A 39 15.41 -5.19 -9.15
CA GLN A 39 15.03 -6.31 -9.99
C GLN A 39 13.93 -5.97 -11.02
N TYR A 40 13.20 -4.87 -10.85
CA TYR A 40 12.15 -4.45 -11.76
C TYR A 40 12.69 -3.48 -12.80
N ALA A 41 12.40 -3.76 -14.07
CA ALA A 41 12.88 -2.97 -15.19
C ALA A 41 11.98 -1.74 -15.45
N PRO A 42 12.55 -0.61 -15.93
CA PRO A 42 11.75 0.52 -16.40
C PRO A 42 10.69 0.09 -17.43
N GLY A 43 9.48 0.64 -17.32
CA GLY A 43 8.33 0.24 -18.14
C GLY A 43 7.44 -0.83 -17.50
N GLN A 44 7.88 -1.51 -16.44
CA GLN A 44 7.05 -2.48 -15.72
C GLN A 44 6.00 -1.81 -14.84
N LEU A 45 4.86 -2.47 -14.70
CA LEU A 45 3.79 -2.12 -13.79
C LEU A 45 3.70 -3.16 -12.69
N LEU A 46 3.78 -2.71 -11.44
CA LEU A 46 3.52 -3.55 -10.27
C LEU A 46 2.19 -3.12 -9.66
N ILE A 47 1.29 -4.08 -9.46
CA ILE A 47 -0.04 -3.82 -8.92
C ILE A 47 -0.14 -4.55 -7.61
N LEU A 48 -0.43 -3.83 -6.53
CA LEU A 48 -0.62 -4.39 -5.19
C LEU A 48 -2.07 -4.11 -4.74
N PRO A 49 -3.02 -5.00 -5.04
CA PRO A 49 -4.43 -4.76 -4.76
C PRO A 49 -4.72 -4.53 -3.27
N ARG A 50 -4.03 -5.27 -2.38
CA ARG A 50 -4.21 -5.14 -0.92
C ARG A 50 -3.81 -3.77 -0.37
N SER A 51 -2.89 -3.08 -1.04
CA SER A 51 -2.46 -1.73 -0.63
C SER A 51 -3.11 -0.61 -1.46
N HIS A 52 -3.97 -0.96 -2.43
CA HIS A 52 -4.63 -0.01 -3.34
C HIS A 52 -3.64 0.89 -4.10
N TYR A 53 -2.48 0.34 -4.48
CA TYR A 53 -1.46 1.05 -5.25
C TYR A 53 -1.03 0.31 -6.51
N LEU A 54 -0.76 1.10 -7.56
CA LEU A 54 -0.05 0.71 -8.77
C LEU A 54 1.28 1.46 -8.83
N TYR A 55 2.34 0.79 -9.25
CA TYR A 55 3.68 1.34 -9.36
C TYR A 55 4.16 1.22 -10.81
N PHE A 56 4.45 2.34 -11.45
CA PHE A 56 5.07 2.40 -12.76
C PHE A 56 6.57 2.63 -12.60
N VAL A 57 7.39 1.65 -12.97
CA VAL A 57 8.85 1.76 -12.85
C VAL A 57 9.36 2.73 -13.91
N THR A 58 9.88 3.87 -13.48
CA THR A 58 10.37 4.93 -14.38
C THR A 58 11.89 4.86 -14.59
N ALA A 59 12.63 4.33 -13.61
CA ALA A 59 14.09 4.19 -13.65
C ALA A 59 14.54 3.04 -12.72
N PRO A 60 15.77 2.52 -12.86
CA PRO A 60 16.29 1.51 -11.95
C PRO A 60 16.19 1.97 -10.48
N GLY A 61 15.47 1.21 -9.65
CA GLY A 61 15.28 1.52 -8.24
C GLY A 61 14.22 2.60 -7.94
N GLN A 62 13.50 3.11 -8.94
CA GLN A 62 12.50 4.17 -8.78
C GLN A 62 11.20 3.87 -9.53
N ALA A 63 10.06 4.13 -8.89
CA ALA A 63 8.75 4.05 -9.50
C ALA A 63 7.86 5.25 -9.16
N MET A 64 6.94 5.58 -10.05
CA MET A 64 5.80 6.44 -9.75
C MET A 64 4.66 5.60 -9.17
N ARG A 65 4.25 5.88 -7.94
CA ARG A 65 3.13 5.20 -7.27
C ARG A 65 1.83 5.97 -7.49
N TYR A 66 0.76 5.29 -7.86
CA TYR A 66 -0.58 5.82 -8.04
C TYR A 66 -1.56 5.12 -7.09
N GLY A 67 -2.43 5.87 -6.43
CA GLY A 67 -3.60 5.29 -5.76
C GLY A 67 -4.59 4.75 -6.78
N VAL A 68 -5.10 3.54 -6.58
CA VAL A 68 -6.08 2.90 -7.47
C VAL A 68 -7.26 2.32 -6.68
N GLY A 69 -8.46 2.41 -7.26
CA GLY A 69 -9.62 1.68 -6.76
C GLY A 69 -9.59 0.23 -7.25
N VAL A 70 -9.88 -0.72 -6.37
CA VAL A 70 -9.92 -2.15 -6.70
C VAL A 70 -11.35 -2.67 -6.47
N GLY A 71 -12.00 -3.11 -7.54
CA GLY A 71 -13.30 -3.79 -7.46
C GLY A 71 -13.15 -5.26 -7.07
N LYS A 72 -14.28 -5.94 -6.81
CA LYS A 72 -14.29 -7.38 -6.45
C LYS A 72 -13.58 -8.26 -7.48
N ALA A 73 -13.84 -8.02 -8.78
CA ALA A 73 -13.20 -8.74 -9.88
C ALA A 73 -11.66 -8.56 -9.92
N GLY A 74 -11.16 -7.44 -9.40
CA GLY A 74 -9.72 -7.18 -9.34
C GLY A 74 -8.96 -8.03 -8.31
N LEU A 75 -9.66 -8.85 -7.51
CA LEU A 75 -9.06 -9.78 -6.55
C LEU A 75 -8.86 -11.19 -7.12
N GLU A 76 -9.41 -11.49 -8.28
CA GLU A 76 -9.39 -12.84 -8.87
C GLU A 76 -8.11 -13.12 -9.66
N PHE A 77 -7.54 -12.08 -10.28
CA PHE A 77 -6.32 -12.22 -11.07
C PHE A 77 -5.06 -12.12 -10.20
N THR A 78 -4.16 -13.10 -10.35
CA THR A 78 -2.78 -13.03 -9.85
C THR A 78 -1.84 -13.57 -10.91
N GLY A 79 -0.81 -12.81 -11.27
CA GLY A 79 0.18 -13.24 -12.24
C GLY A 79 0.81 -12.07 -12.98
N THR A 80 1.42 -12.39 -14.12
CA THR A 80 2.00 -11.44 -15.06
C THR A 80 1.11 -11.35 -16.30
N ALA A 81 0.87 -10.13 -16.78
CA ALA A 81 0.13 -9.88 -18.00
C ALA A 81 0.80 -8.76 -18.81
N THR A 82 0.52 -8.73 -20.10
CA THR A 82 0.95 -7.67 -21.02
C THR A 82 -0.24 -6.78 -21.34
N ILE A 83 -0.03 -5.47 -21.41
CA ILE A 83 -1.06 -4.55 -21.89
C ILE A 83 -1.08 -4.63 -23.43
N ASP A 84 -2.02 -5.40 -23.98
CA ASP A 84 -2.12 -5.61 -25.42
C ASP A 84 -2.82 -4.46 -26.15
N VAL A 85 -3.75 -3.79 -25.48
CA VAL A 85 -4.61 -2.75 -26.09
C VAL A 85 -4.73 -1.54 -25.18
N LYS A 86 -4.56 -0.34 -25.75
CA LYS A 86 -4.85 0.95 -25.10
C LYS A 86 -5.76 1.75 -26.02
N LYS A 87 -6.89 2.21 -25.49
CA LYS A 87 -7.89 3.01 -26.23
C LYS A 87 -8.32 4.21 -25.40
N GLU A 88 -8.52 5.33 -26.06
CA GLU A 88 -9.16 6.50 -25.47
C GLU A 88 -10.68 6.33 -25.55
N TRP A 89 -11.39 6.65 -24.47
CA TRP A 89 -12.85 6.56 -24.36
C TRP A 89 -13.43 5.23 -24.87
N PRO A 90 -13.01 4.08 -24.31
CA PRO A 90 -13.50 2.78 -24.77
C PRO A 90 -14.98 2.59 -24.45
N THR A 91 -15.68 1.86 -25.31
CA THR A 91 -17.02 1.34 -24.99
C THR A 91 -16.92 0.32 -23.86
N TRP A 92 -17.86 0.37 -22.92
CA TRP A 92 -18.00 -0.62 -21.85
C TRP A 92 -19.18 -1.55 -22.13
N ARG A 93 -18.97 -2.86 -21.93
CA ARG A 93 -20.01 -3.89 -21.98
C ARG A 93 -19.91 -4.75 -20.72
N PRO A 94 -21.01 -5.01 -20.00
CA PRO A 94 -21.03 -5.97 -18.90
C PRO A 94 -20.61 -7.38 -19.37
N THR A 95 -20.11 -8.22 -18.47
CA THR A 95 -19.86 -9.64 -18.80
C THR A 95 -21.19 -10.38 -19.00
N ASN A 96 -21.16 -11.51 -19.72
CA ASN A 96 -22.37 -12.32 -19.92
C ASN A 96 -22.95 -12.80 -18.59
N GLU A 97 -22.10 -13.19 -17.63
CA GLU A 97 -22.53 -13.57 -16.27
C GLU A 97 -23.24 -12.43 -15.52
N MET A 98 -22.85 -11.17 -15.75
CA MET A 98 -23.56 -10.02 -15.18
C MET A 98 -24.94 -9.84 -15.81
N ILE A 99 -25.04 -9.97 -17.13
CA ILE A 99 -26.31 -9.86 -17.88
C ILE A 99 -27.26 -11.00 -17.47
N GLU A 100 -26.77 -12.22 -17.37
CA GLU A 100 -27.57 -13.39 -16.97
C GLU A 100 -28.09 -13.26 -15.53
N ARG A 101 -27.28 -12.70 -14.62
CA ARG A 101 -27.67 -12.50 -13.21
C ARG A 101 -28.76 -11.43 -13.05
N GLU A 102 -28.67 -10.32 -13.77
CA GLU A 102 -29.57 -9.16 -13.64
C GLU A 102 -30.06 -8.66 -15.02
N PRO A 103 -30.86 -9.46 -15.75
CA PRO A 103 -31.21 -9.17 -17.15
C PRO A 103 -32.16 -7.98 -17.34
N GLN A 104 -32.78 -7.48 -16.27
CA GLN A 104 -33.65 -6.30 -16.32
C GLN A 104 -32.88 -4.99 -16.09
N ALA A 105 -31.64 -5.06 -15.60
CA ALA A 105 -30.81 -3.90 -15.30
C ALA A 105 -29.87 -3.51 -16.46
N TYR A 106 -29.75 -4.36 -17.48
CA TYR A 106 -28.82 -4.25 -18.62
C TYR A 106 -29.51 -4.62 -19.93
#